data_AF-F8NJ40-F1
#
_entry.id   AF-F8NJ40-F1
#
_cell.length_a   1.000
_cell.length_b   1.000
_cell.length_c   1.000
_cell.angle_alpha   90.00
_cell.angle_beta   90.00
_cell.angle_gamma   90.00
#
_symmetry.space_group_name_H-M   'P 1'
#
loop_
_entity.id
_entity.type
_entity.pdbx_description
1 polymer ?
#
loop_
_entity_poly.entity_id
_entity_poly.type
_entity_poly.pdbx_seq_one_letter_code
_entity_poly.pdbx_strand_id
1 'polypeptide(L)'
;MSDFDELFSSDPLEQENQEFLDSDLAKLQKVGTTVYREVWTEFYKWEPDYCQQRIDSLADDESAAWVVTTKLSEMIDHNEPQVLDNEMDMDSPSCVFARANPDGTFTESRIPLEEIFVEYFEPHPNYESCLPTNKSFACGRGSFNLPFIPYEDEPEFDVKEFLKGIDSFHWESDHEDPDIQLIDLETARRMHYVYDISLADIDRSKILPRLRESDTFGLLWEASQRDLIHWPGAAFNEHEELPTSYAPASDDLRGRLNSILPIFCPNLNCMQAKCPTHECLYPVYDAEKPKVTSISMLLSEGDPCGEECFRYHVDDSYADTVNWEGPDSDILAVILATTADLFPCLLAILCHKPCREVFVMRSRLFPDHRIQDVVDEPIERLRKKKFFSKPRFFNCREAFVTKVTTQRMQQNWAARMSIHMSQFRRAIIKDHATVDRVIAMRILCIVRVIVGATLAASVDGKGARVIEERSLAKRTPANA
;
A
#
# COMPACT_ATOMS: atom_id res chain seq x y z
N MET A 1 44.02 -32.62 -12.74
CA MET A 1 43.07 -31.53 -12.47
C MET A 1 41.90 -32.13 -11.70
N SER A 2 42.11 -32.47 -10.43
CA SER A 2 41.08 -33.06 -9.56
C SER A 2 41.57 -33.24 -8.12
N ASP A 3 42.28 -32.28 -7.51
CA ASP A 3 42.73 -32.39 -6.10
C ASP A 3 43.01 -31.01 -5.48
N PHE A 4 42.06 -30.06 -5.53
CA PHE A 4 42.26 -28.73 -4.92
C PHE A 4 41.03 -28.14 -4.21
N ASP A 5 40.04 -28.97 -3.84
CA ASP A 5 38.79 -28.52 -3.20
C ASP A 5 38.67 -28.89 -1.70
N GLU A 6 39.71 -29.45 -1.06
CA GLU A 6 39.58 -30.02 0.29
C GLU A 6 40.16 -29.18 1.45
N LEU A 7 40.47 -27.89 1.27
CA LEU A 7 41.19 -27.09 2.29
C LEU A 7 40.51 -25.79 2.73
N PHE A 8 39.21 -25.61 2.47
CA PHE A 8 38.41 -24.62 3.21
C PHE A 8 37.74 -25.29 4.41
N SER A 9 38.54 -25.61 5.42
CA SER A 9 38.02 -25.87 6.77
C SER A 9 37.32 -24.60 7.23
N SER A 10 36.00 -24.65 7.39
CA SER A 10 35.23 -23.58 8.02
C SER A 10 35.87 -23.24 9.37
N ASP A 11 36.01 -21.95 9.64
CA ASP A 11 36.62 -21.44 10.87
C ASP A 11 35.85 -22.03 12.06
N PRO A 12 36.49 -22.67 13.06
CA PRO A 12 35.79 -23.23 14.22
C PRO A 12 34.87 -22.23 14.93
N LEU A 13 35.17 -20.93 14.84
CA LEU A 13 34.32 -19.86 15.36
C LEU A 13 33.00 -19.69 14.57
N GLU A 14 32.98 -19.97 13.27
CA GLU A 14 31.74 -19.97 12.48
C GLU A 14 30.85 -21.17 12.84
N GLN A 15 31.45 -22.33 13.14
CA GLN A 15 30.71 -23.52 13.55
C GLN A 15 30.05 -23.35 14.93
N GLU A 16 30.76 -22.80 15.92
CA GLU A 16 30.20 -22.57 17.26
C GLU A 16 29.07 -21.52 17.26
N ASN A 17 29.21 -20.47 16.44
CA ASN A 17 28.15 -19.48 16.25
C ASN A 17 26.91 -20.08 15.57
N GLN A 18 27.09 -20.99 14.62
CA GLN A 18 25.98 -21.66 13.95
C GLN A 18 25.20 -22.58 14.90
N GLU A 19 25.89 -23.38 15.72
CA GLU A 19 25.24 -24.26 16.71
C GLU A 19 24.44 -23.47 17.75
N PHE A 20 24.95 -22.31 18.18
CA PHE A 20 24.23 -21.42 19.09
C PHE A 20 22.95 -20.87 18.45
N LEU A 21 23.04 -20.40 17.20
CA LEU A 21 21.89 -19.89 16.45
C LEU A 21 20.82 -20.95 16.21
N ASP A 22 21.23 -22.18 15.88
CA ASP A 22 20.31 -23.30 15.67
C ASP A 22 19.63 -23.73 16.98
N SER A 23 20.35 -23.71 18.11
CA SER A 23 19.77 -23.98 19.42
C SER A 23 18.75 -22.92 19.84
N ASP A 24 19.00 -21.64 19.54
CA ASP A 24 18.08 -20.55 19.84
C ASP A 24 16.81 -20.65 18.98
N LEU A 25 16.98 -20.91 17.69
CA LEU A 25 15.87 -21.11 16.76
C LEU A 25 14.97 -22.28 17.16
N ALA A 26 15.55 -23.40 17.60
CA ALA A 26 14.78 -24.54 18.08
C ALA A 26 13.93 -24.22 19.33
N LYS A 27 14.45 -23.36 20.22
CA LYS A 27 13.68 -22.89 21.39
C LYS A 27 12.52 -21.99 20.95
N LEU A 28 12.77 -21.05 20.05
CA LEU A 28 11.73 -20.17 19.48
C LEU A 28 10.63 -20.99 18.81
N GLN A 29 11.00 -21.98 17.99
CA GLN A 29 10.05 -22.88 17.34
C GLN A 29 9.23 -23.70 18.32
N LYS A 30 9.85 -24.16 19.42
CA LYS A 30 9.13 -24.90 20.45
C LYS A 30 8.11 -24.01 21.18
N VAL A 31 8.51 -22.79 21.55
CA VAL A 31 7.61 -21.83 22.22
C VAL A 31 6.46 -21.47 21.29
N GLY A 32 6.74 -21.00 20.07
CA GLY A 32 5.68 -20.56 19.17
C GLY A 32 4.75 -21.69 18.73
N THR A 33 5.23 -22.93 18.56
CA THR A 33 4.33 -24.10 18.30
C THR A 33 3.41 -24.38 19.49
N THR A 34 3.90 -24.18 20.72
CA THR A 34 3.11 -24.36 21.93
C THR A 34 2.02 -23.30 22.02
N VAL A 35 2.39 -22.02 21.85
CA VAL A 35 1.45 -20.90 21.86
C VAL A 35 0.40 -21.05 20.76
N TYR A 36 0.83 -21.38 19.53
CA TYR A 36 -0.09 -21.59 18.41
C TYR A 36 -1.15 -22.64 18.71
N ARG A 37 -0.73 -23.78 19.29
CA ARG A 37 -1.67 -24.86 19.65
C ARG A 37 -2.65 -24.45 20.74
N GLU A 38 -2.19 -23.67 21.73
CA GLU A 38 -3.05 -23.14 22.79
C GLU A 38 -4.11 -22.21 22.22
N VAL A 39 -3.69 -21.24 21.40
CA VAL A 39 -4.56 -20.28 20.71
C VAL A 39 -5.56 -21.03 19.81
N TRP A 40 -5.10 -21.97 18.99
CA TRP A 40 -5.95 -22.81 18.15
C TRP A 40 -7.04 -23.54 18.96
N THR A 41 -6.65 -24.19 20.05
CA THR A 41 -7.58 -24.96 20.90
C THR A 41 -8.61 -24.05 21.57
N GLU A 42 -8.18 -22.86 22.00
CA GLU A 42 -9.04 -21.88 22.63
C GLU A 42 -10.03 -21.26 21.64
N PHE A 43 -9.58 -20.92 20.43
CA PHE A 43 -10.43 -20.38 19.36
C PHE A 43 -11.56 -21.34 19.01
N TYR A 44 -11.22 -22.58 18.62
CA TYR A 44 -12.23 -23.57 18.20
C TYR A 44 -13.08 -24.12 19.34
N LYS A 45 -12.71 -23.86 20.60
CA LYS A 45 -13.59 -24.11 21.74
C LYS A 45 -14.66 -23.01 21.87
N TRP A 46 -14.34 -21.78 21.49
CA TRP A 46 -15.22 -20.61 21.60
C TRP A 46 -16.12 -20.43 20.35
N GLU A 47 -15.56 -20.68 19.17
CA GLU A 47 -16.17 -20.36 17.87
C GLU A 47 -17.58 -20.97 17.68
N PRO A 48 -17.85 -22.25 17.99
CA PRO A 48 -19.18 -22.84 17.81
C PRO A 48 -20.29 -22.13 18.59
N ASP A 49 -20.03 -21.79 19.86
CA ASP A 49 -21.01 -21.13 20.73
C ASP A 49 -21.29 -19.69 20.24
N TYR A 50 -20.25 -18.99 19.79
CA TYR A 50 -20.38 -17.65 19.23
C TYR A 50 -21.15 -17.65 17.91
N CYS A 51 -20.80 -18.56 17.00
CA CYS A 51 -21.48 -18.74 15.72
C CYS A 51 -22.96 -19.10 15.93
N GLN A 52 -23.27 -20.01 16.86
CA GLN A 52 -24.66 -20.34 17.21
C GLN A 52 -25.40 -19.12 17.75
N GLN A 53 -24.83 -18.38 18.70
CA GLN A 53 -25.45 -17.16 19.23
C GLN A 53 -25.68 -16.09 18.15
N ARG A 54 -24.77 -15.97 17.17
CA ARG A 54 -24.93 -15.03 16.05
C ARG A 54 -26.04 -15.48 15.11
N ILE A 55 -26.10 -16.77 14.76
CA ILE A 55 -27.20 -17.34 13.96
C ILE A 55 -28.53 -17.15 14.70
N ASP A 56 -28.58 -17.43 16.00
CA ASP A 56 -29.76 -17.25 16.84
C ASP A 56 -30.17 -15.77 16.93
N SER A 57 -29.20 -14.83 16.88
CA SER A 57 -29.49 -13.39 16.85
C SER A 57 -30.02 -12.89 15.51
N LEU A 58 -29.75 -13.63 14.42
CA LEU A 58 -30.28 -13.36 13.07
C LEU A 58 -31.62 -14.05 12.83
N ALA A 59 -31.88 -15.13 13.55
CA ALA A 59 -33.21 -15.69 13.67
C ALA A 59 -34.05 -14.67 14.44
N ASP A 60 -34.59 -13.68 13.71
CA ASP A 60 -35.51 -12.70 14.24
C ASP A 60 -36.51 -13.39 15.16
N ASP A 61 -36.69 -12.80 16.34
CA ASP A 61 -37.87 -13.02 17.15
C ASP A 61 -39.05 -12.65 16.23
N GLU A 62 -39.70 -13.64 15.59
CA GLU A 62 -40.78 -13.43 14.61
C GLU A 62 -41.88 -12.50 15.18
N SER A 63 -41.90 -12.33 16.51
CA SER A 63 -42.71 -11.35 17.23
C SER A 63 -42.31 -9.88 16.99
N ALA A 64 -41.03 -9.54 16.88
CA ALA A 64 -40.54 -8.15 16.73
C ALA A 64 -40.70 -7.61 15.32
N ALA A 65 -40.50 -8.44 14.29
CA ALA A 65 -40.79 -8.10 12.91
C ALA A 65 -42.30 -7.79 12.71
N TRP A 66 -43.17 -8.51 13.43
CA TRP A 66 -44.60 -8.22 13.49
C TRP A 66 -44.92 -6.92 14.24
N VAL A 67 -44.15 -6.53 15.27
CA VAL A 67 -44.37 -5.28 16.01
C VAL A 67 -44.02 -4.04 15.18
N VAL A 68 -43.01 -4.12 14.30
CA VAL A 68 -42.66 -2.99 13.41
C VAL A 68 -43.70 -2.86 12.30
N THR A 69 -44.20 -3.96 11.72
CA THR A 69 -45.32 -3.90 10.77
C THR A 69 -46.62 -3.46 11.42
N THR A 70 -46.94 -3.89 12.65
CA THR A 70 -48.13 -3.39 13.36
C THR A 70 -48.00 -1.93 13.77
N LYS A 71 -46.83 -1.43 14.21
CA LYS A 71 -46.67 0.01 14.49
C LYS A 71 -46.69 0.87 13.22
N LEU A 72 -46.12 0.38 12.12
CA LEU A 72 -46.23 1.08 10.84
C LEU A 72 -47.67 1.04 10.33
N SER A 73 -48.38 -0.07 10.54
CA SER A 73 -49.81 -0.22 10.26
C SER A 73 -50.64 0.71 11.16
N GLU A 74 -50.39 0.79 12.46
CA GLU A 74 -51.04 1.69 13.42
C GLU A 74 -50.79 3.18 13.09
N MET A 75 -49.62 3.52 12.53
CA MET A 75 -49.33 4.86 12.02
C MET A 75 -50.05 5.17 10.70
N ILE A 76 -50.46 4.15 9.95
CA ILE A 76 -51.28 4.26 8.74
C ILE A 76 -52.79 4.18 9.09
N ASP A 77 -53.15 3.62 10.25
CA ASP A 77 -54.52 3.29 10.69
C ASP A 77 -55.34 4.46 11.28
N HIS A 78 -54.95 5.71 11.02
CA HIS A 78 -55.89 6.83 11.19
C HIS A 78 -56.86 6.97 10.01
N ASN A 79 -56.85 6.03 9.07
CA ASN A 79 -57.92 5.77 8.13
C ASN A 79 -58.23 4.27 8.11
N GLU A 80 -58.94 3.75 9.12
CA GLU A 80 -59.50 2.39 9.09
C GLU A 80 -60.26 2.18 7.75
N PRO A 81 -59.76 1.36 6.81
CA PRO A 81 -60.60 0.85 5.76
C PRO A 81 -61.55 -0.14 6.42
N GLN A 82 -62.85 0.11 6.36
CA GLN A 82 -63.85 -0.85 6.79
C GLN A 82 -63.49 -2.22 6.22
N VAL A 83 -63.25 -3.19 7.11
CA VAL A 83 -63.13 -4.61 6.77
C VAL A 83 -64.49 -5.06 6.25
N LEU A 84 -64.74 -4.75 4.98
CA LEU A 84 -65.71 -5.46 4.19
C LEU A 84 -65.12 -6.84 3.96
N ASP A 85 -65.90 -7.88 4.27
CA ASP A 85 -65.71 -9.25 3.80
C ASP A 85 -65.76 -9.27 2.26
N ASN A 86 -64.82 -8.60 1.61
CA ASN A 86 -64.56 -8.73 0.20
C ASN A 86 -63.88 -10.08 0.08
N GLU A 87 -64.66 -11.07 -0.35
CA GLU A 87 -64.15 -12.25 -1.05
C GLU A 87 -62.98 -11.77 -1.92
N MET A 88 -61.75 -12.11 -1.52
CA MET A 88 -60.55 -11.67 -2.23
C MET A 88 -60.72 -12.11 -3.68
N ASP A 89 -61.00 -11.14 -4.54
CA ASP A 89 -61.20 -11.37 -5.96
C ASP A 89 -59.92 -12.03 -6.45
N MET A 90 -60.01 -13.32 -6.81
CA MET A 90 -58.87 -14.16 -7.19
C MET A 90 -58.10 -13.61 -8.40
N ASP A 91 -58.70 -12.62 -9.07
CA ASP A 91 -58.17 -11.90 -10.22
C ASP A 91 -57.35 -10.64 -9.84
N SER A 92 -57.27 -10.27 -8.55
CA SER A 92 -56.42 -9.14 -8.12
C SER A 92 -54.93 -9.51 -8.23
N PRO A 93 -54.07 -8.62 -8.77
CA PRO A 93 -52.65 -8.88 -8.89
C PRO A 93 -52.05 -9.12 -7.51
N SER A 94 -51.33 -10.24 -7.37
CA SER A 94 -50.66 -10.62 -6.14
C SER A 94 -49.26 -11.14 -6.44
N CYS A 95 -48.33 -10.87 -5.53
CA CYS A 95 -47.01 -11.50 -5.56
C CYS A 95 -47.05 -12.76 -4.69
N VAL A 96 -46.50 -13.86 -5.23
CA VAL A 96 -46.39 -15.13 -4.50
C VAL A 96 -44.97 -15.24 -3.97
N PHE A 97 -44.83 -15.28 -2.65
CA PHE A 97 -43.56 -15.57 -1.98
C PHE A 97 -43.58 -17.01 -1.52
N ALA A 98 -42.68 -17.83 -2.05
CA ALA A 98 -42.45 -19.18 -1.58
C ALA A 98 -41.31 -19.18 -0.56
N ARG A 99 -41.61 -19.51 0.70
CA ARG A 99 -40.60 -19.74 1.75
C ARG A 99 -40.30 -21.24 1.81
N ALA A 100 -39.04 -21.62 1.63
CA ALA A 100 -38.60 -22.99 1.85
C ALA A 100 -38.61 -23.30 3.36
N ASN A 101 -39.27 -24.40 3.73
CA ASN A 101 -39.35 -24.90 5.09
C ASN A 101 -38.19 -25.88 5.37
N PRO A 102 -37.84 -26.11 6.66
CA PRO A 102 -36.75 -27.04 7.03
C PRO A 102 -36.95 -28.49 6.56
N ASP A 103 -38.19 -28.89 6.30
CA ASP A 103 -38.54 -30.22 5.78
C ASP A 103 -38.46 -30.34 4.25
N GLY A 104 -38.03 -29.26 3.57
CA GLY A 104 -37.94 -29.18 2.10
C GLY A 104 -39.27 -28.87 1.42
N THR A 105 -40.35 -28.63 2.17
CA THR A 105 -41.61 -28.12 1.61
C THR A 105 -41.53 -26.60 1.41
N PHE A 106 -42.51 -26.03 0.69
CA PHE A 106 -42.61 -24.59 0.50
C PHE A 106 -43.94 -24.10 1.04
N THR A 107 -43.90 -23.02 1.83
CA THR A 107 -45.09 -22.26 2.20
C THR A 107 -45.20 -21.06 1.28
N GLU A 108 -46.26 -21.04 0.49
CA GLU A 108 -46.59 -19.89 -0.35
C GLU A 108 -47.43 -18.89 0.44
N SER A 109 -47.01 -17.64 0.43
CA SER A 109 -47.79 -16.52 0.90
C SER A 109 -48.10 -15.61 -0.28
N ARG A 110 -49.37 -15.22 -0.41
CA ARG A 110 -49.81 -14.26 -1.43
C ARG A 110 -49.95 -12.90 -0.77
N ILE A 111 -49.16 -11.95 -1.24
CA ILE A 111 -49.28 -10.56 -0.81
C ILE A 111 -50.12 -9.84 -1.88
N PRO A 112 -51.32 -9.33 -1.53
CA PRO A 112 -52.11 -8.54 -2.47
C PRO A 112 -51.33 -7.28 -2.82
N LEU A 113 -51.24 -6.99 -4.12
CA LEU A 113 -50.60 -5.77 -4.61
C LEU A 113 -51.67 -4.78 -5.04
N GLU A 114 -51.54 -3.54 -4.60
CA GLU A 114 -52.33 -2.44 -5.16
C GLU A 114 -51.78 -2.12 -6.56
N GLU A 115 -52.59 -2.35 -7.58
CA GLU A 115 -52.22 -2.00 -8.95
C GLU A 115 -52.40 -0.51 -9.18
N ILE A 116 -51.29 0.22 -9.22
CA ILE A 116 -51.29 1.64 -9.57
C ILE A 116 -51.12 1.75 -11.08
N PHE A 117 -52.20 2.12 -11.77
CA PHE A 117 -52.14 2.43 -13.20
C PHE A 117 -51.38 3.74 -13.41
N VAL A 118 -50.20 3.64 -14.00
CA VAL A 118 -49.40 4.81 -14.40
C VAL A 118 -49.54 5.00 -15.91
N GLU A 119 -49.58 6.25 -16.36
CA GLU A 119 -49.57 6.57 -17.80
C GLU A 119 -48.34 5.94 -18.47
N TYR A 120 -48.51 5.41 -19.69
CA TYR A 120 -47.43 4.76 -20.40
C TYR A 120 -46.29 5.75 -20.65
N PHE A 121 -45.11 5.44 -20.12
CA PHE A 121 -43.87 6.17 -20.43
C PHE A 121 -43.05 5.34 -21.42
N GLU A 122 -42.52 6.00 -22.45
CA GLU A 122 -41.56 5.37 -23.34
C GLU A 122 -40.29 5.02 -22.54
N PRO A 123 -39.88 3.74 -22.46
CA PRO A 123 -38.71 3.35 -21.70
C PRO A 123 -37.46 3.99 -22.31
N HIS A 124 -36.58 4.49 -21.45
CA HIS A 124 -35.27 4.96 -21.90
C HIS A 124 -34.47 3.78 -22.48
N PRO A 125 -33.57 4.02 -23.45
CA PRO A 125 -32.63 3.00 -23.91
C PRO A 125 -31.85 2.42 -22.73
N ASN A 126 -31.62 1.09 -22.76
CA ASN A 126 -30.76 0.43 -21.78
C ASN A 126 -29.38 1.08 -21.78
N TYR A 127 -28.90 1.44 -20.59
CA TYR A 127 -27.55 1.95 -20.39
C TYR A 127 -26.95 1.27 -19.16
N GLU A 128 -25.69 0.89 -19.26
CA GLU A 128 -24.92 0.45 -18.10
C GLU A 128 -24.35 1.69 -17.38
N SER A 129 -24.29 1.64 -16.06
CA SER A 129 -23.67 2.71 -15.28
C SER A 129 -22.18 2.77 -15.60
N CYS A 130 -21.70 3.95 -16.00
CA CYS A 130 -20.28 4.20 -16.24
C CYS A 130 -19.80 5.30 -15.30
N LEU A 131 -18.72 5.05 -14.56
CA LEU A 131 -18.12 6.05 -13.69
C LEU A 131 -17.55 7.20 -14.55
N PRO A 132 -18.06 8.44 -14.43
CA PRO A 132 -17.52 9.54 -15.20
C PRO A 132 -16.07 9.79 -14.78
N THR A 133 -15.16 9.77 -15.76
CA THR A 133 -13.74 10.05 -15.51
C THR A 133 -13.17 11.06 -16.50
N ASN A 134 -12.28 11.91 -16.00
CA ASN A 134 -11.46 12.82 -16.79
C ASN A 134 -10.04 12.29 -17.05
N LYS A 135 -9.72 11.09 -16.54
CA LYS A 135 -8.41 10.44 -16.67
C LYS A 135 -8.56 8.96 -17.02
N SER A 136 -7.62 8.46 -17.81
CA SER A 136 -7.53 7.02 -18.05
C SER A 136 -7.05 6.29 -16.79
N PHE A 137 -7.70 5.17 -16.48
CA PHE A 137 -7.23 4.21 -15.49
C PHE A 137 -6.49 3.10 -16.23
N ALA A 138 -5.34 2.70 -15.71
CA ALA A 138 -4.73 1.44 -16.06
C ALA A 138 -5.61 0.36 -15.41
N CYS A 139 -6.35 -0.36 -16.24
CA CYS A 139 -6.88 -1.64 -15.82
C CYS A 139 -5.67 -2.59 -15.79
N GLY A 140 -5.30 -3.07 -14.60
CA GLY A 140 -4.11 -3.89 -14.42
C GLY A 140 -4.09 -5.05 -15.42
N ARG A 141 -2.90 -5.42 -15.90
CA ARG A 141 -2.73 -6.58 -16.79
C ARG A 141 -2.80 -7.92 -16.04
N GLY A 142 -3.29 -7.91 -14.80
CA GLY A 142 -3.41 -9.09 -13.95
C GLY A 142 -4.34 -10.13 -14.55
N SER A 143 -4.23 -11.37 -14.06
CA SER A 143 -5.11 -12.47 -14.46
C SER A 143 -6.57 -12.00 -14.41
N PHE A 144 -7.34 -12.37 -15.43
CA PHE A 144 -8.77 -12.07 -15.50
C PHE A 144 -9.52 -12.95 -14.50
N ASN A 145 -9.25 -12.79 -13.21
CA ASN A 145 -10.02 -13.45 -12.18
C ASN A 145 -11.39 -12.82 -12.20
N LEU A 146 -12.37 -13.59 -12.67
CA LEU A 146 -13.70 -13.07 -12.87
C LEU A 146 -14.41 -12.96 -11.51
N PRO A 147 -14.88 -11.77 -11.09
CA PRO A 147 -15.51 -11.59 -9.78
C PRO A 147 -16.96 -12.09 -9.73
N PHE A 148 -17.65 -12.14 -10.87
CA PHE A 148 -18.99 -12.73 -11.05
C PHE A 148 -19.24 -13.02 -12.53
N ILE A 149 -20.20 -13.88 -12.86
CA ILE A 149 -20.63 -14.16 -14.24
C ILE A 149 -21.66 -13.11 -14.64
N PRO A 150 -21.37 -12.21 -15.60
CA PRO A 150 -22.36 -11.24 -16.05
C PRO A 150 -23.54 -11.96 -16.70
N TYR A 151 -24.76 -11.51 -16.46
CA TYR A 151 -25.96 -11.99 -17.17
C TYR A 151 -26.21 -13.50 -17.08
N GLU A 152 -25.79 -14.16 -15.99
CA GLU A 152 -26.00 -15.60 -15.81
C GLU A 152 -27.49 -16.00 -15.85
N ASP A 153 -28.37 -15.11 -15.39
CA ASP A 153 -29.81 -15.30 -15.37
C ASP A 153 -30.48 -15.10 -16.75
N GLU A 154 -29.76 -14.56 -17.73
CA GLU A 154 -30.32 -14.26 -19.07
C GLU A 154 -30.21 -15.51 -19.97
N PRO A 155 -31.32 -16.07 -20.48
CA PRO A 155 -31.30 -17.33 -21.22
C PRO A 155 -30.56 -17.23 -22.57
N GLU A 156 -30.37 -16.02 -23.09
CA GLU A 156 -29.65 -15.76 -24.34
C GLU A 156 -28.14 -15.62 -24.14
N PHE A 157 -27.65 -15.52 -22.89
CA PHE A 157 -26.24 -15.34 -22.59
C PHE A 157 -25.50 -16.68 -22.58
N ASP A 158 -24.59 -16.90 -23.54
CA ASP A 158 -23.77 -18.11 -23.61
C ASP A 158 -22.64 -18.06 -22.58
N VAL A 159 -22.99 -18.39 -21.33
CA VAL A 159 -22.06 -18.48 -20.20
C VAL A 159 -20.86 -19.36 -20.56
N LYS A 160 -21.06 -20.48 -21.26
CA LYS A 160 -19.99 -21.43 -21.57
C LYS A 160 -18.98 -20.85 -22.54
N GLU A 161 -19.44 -20.12 -23.56
CA GLU A 161 -18.53 -19.44 -24.49
C GLU A 161 -17.76 -18.31 -23.80
N PHE A 162 -18.43 -17.50 -22.97
CA PHE A 162 -17.80 -16.42 -22.22
C PHE A 162 -16.66 -16.92 -21.31
N LEU A 163 -16.88 -18.03 -20.62
CA LEU A 163 -15.91 -18.59 -19.68
C LEU A 163 -14.68 -19.26 -20.33
N LYS A 164 -14.68 -19.52 -21.65
CA LYS A 164 -13.54 -20.21 -22.33
C LYS A 164 -12.20 -19.47 -22.24
N GLY A 165 -12.21 -18.17 -21.96
CA GLY A 165 -11.01 -17.33 -21.82
C GLY A 165 -10.69 -16.90 -20.39
N ILE A 166 -11.43 -17.41 -19.40
CA ILE A 166 -11.26 -17.07 -17.99
C ILE A 166 -10.48 -18.19 -17.32
N ASP A 167 -9.34 -17.85 -16.74
CA ASP A 167 -8.42 -18.84 -16.13
C ASP A 167 -8.87 -19.28 -14.74
N SER A 168 -9.49 -18.38 -13.97
CA SER A 168 -9.99 -18.67 -12.62
C SER A 168 -11.05 -17.66 -12.19
N PHE A 169 -11.83 -18.01 -11.18
CA PHE A 169 -12.80 -17.10 -10.58
C PHE A 169 -12.27 -16.53 -9.27
N HIS A 170 -12.71 -15.31 -8.92
CA HIS A 170 -12.24 -14.68 -7.69
C HIS A 170 -12.67 -15.47 -6.44
N TRP A 171 -13.82 -16.14 -6.45
CA TRP A 171 -14.27 -16.98 -5.34
C TRP A 171 -13.64 -18.38 -5.32
N GLU A 172 -12.94 -18.78 -6.39
CA GLU A 172 -12.21 -20.05 -6.44
C GLU A 172 -10.79 -19.93 -5.90
N SER A 173 -10.18 -18.74 -5.93
CA SER A 173 -8.92 -18.55 -5.23
C SER A 173 -9.16 -18.78 -3.74
N ASP A 174 -8.41 -19.73 -3.16
CA ASP A 174 -8.38 -20.00 -1.72
C ASP A 174 -8.16 -18.68 -0.99
N HIS A 175 -9.24 -18.07 -0.50
CA HIS A 175 -9.11 -16.97 0.42
C HIS A 175 -8.52 -17.59 1.67
N GLU A 176 -7.46 -16.97 2.20
CA GLU A 176 -6.95 -17.38 3.50
C GLU A 176 -8.09 -17.30 4.51
N ASP A 177 -8.33 -18.45 5.15
CA ASP A 177 -9.35 -18.63 6.15
C ASP A 177 -9.18 -17.54 7.22
N PRO A 178 -10.19 -16.67 7.42
CA PRO A 178 -10.11 -15.60 8.40
C PRO A 178 -9.85 -16.11 9.83
N ASP A 179 -10.24 -17.34 10.14
CA ASP A 179 -10.00 -17.95 11.45
C ASP A 179 -8.51 -18.23 11.67
N ILE A 180 -7.84 -18.79 10.65
CA ILE A 180 -6.39 -19.04 10.69
C ILE A 180 -5.65 -17.72 10.88
N GLN A 181 -6.06 -16.67 10.17
CA GLN A 181 -5.44 -15.34 10.31
C GLN A 181 -5.59 -14.76 11.72
N LEU A 182 -6.77 -14.91 12.35
CA LEU A 182 -7.01 -14.49 13.73
C LEU A 182 -6.14 -15.28 14.73
N ILE A 183 -6.02 -16.59 14.52
CA ILE A 183 -5.16 -17.46 15.33
C ILE A 183 -3.69 -17.04 15.17
N ASP A 184 -3.23 -16.76 13.95
CA ASP A 184 -1.86 -16.31 13.69
C ASP A 184 -1.57 -14.98 14.39
N LEU A 185 -2.49 -14.00 14.30
CA LEU A 185 -2.35 -12.69 14.94
C LEU A 185 -2.27 -12.80 16.47
N GLU A 186 -3.17 -13.56 17.07
CA GLU A 186 -3.19 -13.75 18.52
C GLU A 186 -1.95 -14.55 18.99
N THR A 187 -1.49 -15.50 18.19
CA THR A 187 -0.24 -16.22 18.45
C THR A 187 0.96 -15.27 18.45
N ALA A 188 1.08 -14.43 17.42
CA ALA A 188 2.14 -13.42 17.33
C ALA A 188 2.07 -12.46 18.52
N ARG A 189 0.87 -12.03 18.92
CA ARG A 189 0.65 -11.11 20.03
C ARG A 189 1.08 -11.71 21.36
N ARG A 190 0.70 -12.96 21.65
CA ARG A 190 1.13 -13.69 22.86
C ARG A 190 2.63 -13.93 22.86
N MET A 191 3.22 -14.35 21.74
CA MET A 191 4.68 -14.51 21.63
C MET A 191 5.41 -13.19 21.93
N HIS A 192 4.90 -12.07 21.43
CA HIS A 192 5.52 -10.76 21.63
C HIS A 192 5.41 -10.28 23.08
N TYR A 193 4.20 -10.20 23.63
CA TYR A 193 3.98 -9.55 24.93
C TYR A 193 4.11 -10.49 26.14
N VAL A 194 3.79 -11.78 26.01
CA VAL A 194 3.84 -12.74 27.12
C VAL A 194 5.22 -13.38 27.25
N TYR A 195 5.85 -13.68 26.11
CA TYR A 195 7.15 -14.36 26.06
C TYR A 195 8.33 -13.43 25.73
N ASP A 196 8.08 -12.13 25.56
CA ASP A 196 9.10 -11.10 25.26
C ASP A 196 9.93 -11.44 24.00
N ILE A 197 9.28 -12.02 22.99
CA ILE A 197 9.92 -12.38 21.72
C ILE A 197 9.78 -11.21 20.73
N SER A 198 10.90 -10.79 20.14
CA SER A 198 10.87 -9.71 19.14
C SER A 198 10.08 -10.13 17.88
N LEU A 199 9.42 -9.19 17.19
CA LEU A 199 8.70 -9.51 15.95
C LEU A 199 9.62 -10.14 14.88
N ALA A 200 10.89 -9.71 14.84
CA ALA A 200 11.90 -10.29 13.94
C ALA A 200 12.24 -11.75 14.30
N ASP A 201 12.25 -12.10 15.58
CA ASP A 201 12.46 -13.47 16.03
C ASP A 201 11.23 -14.36 15.78
N ILE A 202 10.02 -13.78 15.86
CA ILE A 202 8.79 -14.47 15.45
C ILE A 202 8.86 -14.80 13.95
N ASP A 203 9.21 -13.83 13.10
CA ASP A 203 9.42 -14.08 11.66
C ASP A 203 10.52 -15.12 11.39
N ARG A 204 11.63 -15.06 12.14
CA ARG A 204 12.75 -16.00 12.04
C ARG A 204 12.32 -17.44 12.38
N SER A 205 11.35 -17.61 13.28
CA SER A 205 10.84 -18.93 13.70
C SER A 205 10.15 -19.69 12.57
N LYS A 206 9.56 -18.98 11.59
CA LYS A 206 8.77 -19.51 10.46
C LYS A 206 7.58 -20.38 10.86
N ILE A 207 7.06 -20.20 12.08
CA ILE A 207 5.84 -20.88 12.53
C ILE A 207 4.61 -20.19 11.94
N LEU A 208 4.63 -18.86 11.93
CA LEU A 208 3.59 -18.02 11.37
C LEU A 208 3.99 -17.57 9.96
N PRO A 209 3.03 -17.14 9.12
CA PRO A 209 3.33 -16.32 7.96
C PRO A 209 4.19 -15.11 8.36
N ARG A 210 4.92 -14.53 7.40
CA ARG A 210 5.70 -13.33 7.70
C ARG A 210 4.75 -12.25 8.25
N LEU A 211 5.04 -11.80 9.46
CA LEU A 211 4.28 -10.75 10.14
C LEU A 211 4.25 -9.50 9.26
N ARG A 212 5.37 -9.21 8.60
CA ARG A 212 5.49 -8.14 7.62
C ARG A 212 6.55 -8.46 6.57
N GLU A 213 6.18 -8.39 5.29
CA GLU A 213 7.14 -8.48 4.17
C GLU A 213 7.41 -7.12 3.55
N SER A 214 6.39 -6.26 3.50
CA SER A 214 6.47 -4.88 3.06
C SER A 214 5.50 -3.99 3.85
N ASP A 215 5.42 -2.71 3.50
CA ASP A 215 4.40 -1.79 4.00
C ASP A 215 2.97 -2.15 3.52
N THR A 216 2.86 -3.01 2.50
CA THR A 216 1.58 -3.42 1.89
C THR A 216 1.40 -4.94 1.81
N PHE A 217 2.19 -5.73 2.57
CA PHE A 217 2.11 -7.19 2.54
C PHE A 217 2.57 -7.83 3.84
N GLY A 218 1.96 -8.97 4.17
CA GLY A 218 2.20 -9.74 5.39
C GLY A 218 1.03 -9.66 6.36
N LEU A 219 1.06 -10.55 7.37
CA LEU A 219 -0.06 -10.82 8.27
C LEU A 219 -0.62 -9.55 8.93
N LEU A 220 0.25 -8.67 9.44
CA LEU A 220 -0.18 -7.44 10.12
C LEU A 220 -0.83 -6.43 9.17
N TRP A 221 -0.36 -6.37 7.92
CA TRP A 221 -0.99 -5.52 6.91
C TRP A 221 -2.34 -6.08 6.50
N GLU A 222 -2.42 -7.37 6.19
CA GLU A 222 -3.67 -8.02 5.78
C GLU A 222 -4.75 -7.93 6.87
N ALA A 223 -4.36 -8.12 8.13
CA ALA A 223 -5.21 -7.91 9.29
C ALA A 223 -5.77 -6.48 9.37
N SER A 224 -4.95 -5.47 9.03
CA SER A 224 -5.36 -4.06 9.03
C SER A 224 -6.36 -3.72 7.92
N GLN A 225 -6.50 -4.58 6.90
CA GLN A 225 -7.46 -4.39 5.82
C GLN A 225 -8.82 -5.05 6.08
N ARG A 226 -8.99 -5.72 7.22
CA ARG A 226 -10.18 -6.52 7.55
C ARG A 226 -10.80 -6.06 8.87
N ASP A 227 -12.12 -6.25 8.97
CA ASP A 227 -12.82 -6.16 10.25
C ASP A 227 -12.61 -7.48 10.99
N LEU A 228 -11.70 -7.46 11.97
CA LEU A 228 -11.38 -8.66 12.75
C LEU A 228 -12.50 -8.99 13.75
N ILE A 229 -12.82 -10.28 13.87
CA ILE A 229 -13.78 -10.75 14.86
C ILE A 229 -13.16 -10.61 16.25
N HIS A 230 -13.90 -9.98 17.15
CA HIS A 230 -13.47 -9.85 18.54
C HIS A 230 -13.68 -11.17 19.31
N TRP A 231 -12.62 -11.95 19.45
CA TRP A 231 -12.60 -13.17 20.25
C TRP A 231 -12.14 -12.88 21.70
N PRO A 232 -12.89 -13.34 22.72
CA PRO A 232 -12.53 -13.13 24.13
C PRO A 232 -11.09 -13.51 24.52
N GLY A 233 -10.51 -14.56 23.94
CA GLY A 233 -9.12 -14.96 24.20
C GLY A 233 -8.07 -13.94 23.76
N ALA A 234 -8.40 -13.11 22.77
CA ALA A 234 -7.61 -11.94 22.41
C ALA A 234 -7.90 -10.76 23.36
N ALA A 235 -9.16 -10.55 23.72
CA ALA A 235 -9.63 -9.40 24.49
C ALA A 235 -9.34 -9.43 26.00
N PHE A 236 -9.16 -10.62 26.59
CA PHE A 236 -8.94 -10.75 28.03
C PHE A 236 -7.49 -10.58 28.46
N ASN A 237 -6.56 -10.42 27.52
CA ASN A 237 -5.18 -10.10 27.84
C ASN A 237 -5.02 -8.58 27.92
N GLU A 238 -4.45 -8.09 29.02
CA GLU A 238 -4.13 -6.67 29.29
C GLU A 238 -3.11 -6.07 28.30
N HIS A 239 -2.62 -6.86 27.34
CA HIS A 239 -1.61 -6.47 26.38
C HIS A 239 -2.21 -5.70 25.19
N GLU A 240 -1.45 -4.69 24.72
CA GLU A 240 -1.81 -3.88 23.56
C GLU A 240 -1.96 -4.71 22.28
N GLU A 241 -2.63 -4.15 21.28
CA GLU A 241 -2.68 -4.74 19.94
C GLU A 241 -1.29 -4.68 19.28
N LEU A 242 -1.02 -5.58 18.33
CA LEU A 242 0.20 -5.50 17.54
C LEU A 242 0.15 -4.25 16.64
N PRO A 243 1.29 -3.57 16.40
CA PRO A 243 1.34 -2.38 15.55
C PRO A 243 1.03 -2.73 14.09
N THR A 244 -0.21 -2.52 13.69
CA THR A 244 -0.72 -2.77 12.33
C THR A 244 -0.17 -1.79 11.30
N SER A 245 0.07 -0.54 11.71
CA SER A 245 0.70 0.48 10.87
C SER A 245 2.23 0.34 10.85
N TYR A 246 2.82 0.27 9.66
CA TYR A 246 4.26 0.48 9.43
C TYR A 246 4.53 1.89 8.91
N ALA A 247 3.84 2.89 9.46
CA ALA A 247 4.28 4.26 9.24
C ALA A 247 5.69 4.39 9.83
N PRO A 248 6.72 4.66 9.01
CA PRO A 248 8.05 4.85 9.55
C PRO A 248 8.04 6.05 10.49
N ALA A 249 8.86 6.01 11.53
CA ALA A 249 8.89 7.05 12.55
C ALA A 249 9.11 8.44 11.94
N SER A 250 8.62 9.48 12.60
CA SER A 250 8.67 10.85 12.06
C SER A 250 10.10 11.34 11.84
N ASP A 251 11.06 10.83 12.60
CA ASP A 251 12.50 11.05 12.50
C ASP A 251 13.22 10.11 11.50
N ASP A 252 12.60 8.99 11.10
CA ASP A 252 13.13 8.10 10.07
C ASP A 252 12.81 8.60 8.65
N LEU A 253 13.56 9.62 8.21
CA LEU A 253 13.46 10.16 6.85
C LEU A 253 13.67 9.09 5.77
N ARG A 254 14.56 8.11 6.01
CA ARG A 254 14.87 7.07 5.03
C ARG A 254 13.70 6.12 4.84
N GLY A 255 13.13 5.62 5.93
CA GLY A 255 11.94 4.79 5.91
C GLY A 255 10.78 5.51 5.24
N ARG A 256 10.56 6.79 5.58
CA ARG A 256 9.48 7.61 5.00
C ARG A 256 9.66 7.83 3.50
N LEU A 257 10.89 8.04 3.04
CA LEU A 257 11.18 8.14 1.61
C LEU A 257 10.93 6.80 0.92
N ASN A 258 11.37 5.70 1.53
CA ASN A 258 11.21 4.35 1.00
C ASN A 258 9.78 3.85 0.96
N SER A 259 8.89 4.32 1.84
CA SER A 259 7.46 3.98 1.78
C SER A 259 6.74 4.76 0.67
N ILE A 260 7.14 6.01 0.40
CA ILE A 260 6.47 6.87 -0.59
C ILE A 260 6.96 6.59 -2.02
N LEU A 261 8.26 6.40 -2.22
CA LEU A 261 8.84 6.29 -3.56
C LEU A 261 8.21 5.19 -4.43
N PRO A 262 7.97 3.96 -3.94
CA PRO A 262 7.42 2.88 -4.76
C PRO A 262 6.03 3.19 -5.30
N ILE A 263 5.24 3.97 -4.56
CA ILE A 263 3.85 4.31 -4.90
C ILE A 263 3.70 5.68 -5.56
N PHE A 264 4.73 6.53 -5.53
CA PHE A 264 4.65 7.89 -6.09
C PHE A 264 4.92 7.90 -7.59
N CYS A 265 4.03 8.51 -8.38
CA CYS A 265 4.27 8.68 -9.80
C CYS A 265 5.03 9.99 -10.11
N PRO A 266 6.29 9.92 -10.59
CA PRO A 266 7.08 11.07 -11.00
C PRO A 266 6.68 11.64 -12.37
N ASN A 267 5.67 11.07 -13.04
CA ASN A 267 5.17 11.67 -14.29
C ASN A 267 4.55 13.03 -13.98
N LEU A 268 5.03 14.09 -14.62
CA LEU A 268 4.60 15.46 -14.37
C LEU A 268 3.08 15.67 -14.58
N ASN A 269 2.44 14.84 -15.41
CA ASN A 269 0.99 14.88 -15.62
C ASN A 269 0.19 14.18 -14.51
N CYS A 270 0.86 13.42 -13.64
CA CYS A 270 0.25 12.50 -12.67
C CYS A 270 0.99 12.50 -11.32
N MET A 271 1.56 13.63 -10.89
CA MET A 271 2.31 13.78 -9.64
C MET A 271 1.45 13.49 -8.39
N GLN A 272 1.18 12.22 -8.13
CA GLN A 272 0.36 11.73 -7.04
C GLN A 272 0.82 10.33 -6.62
N ALA A 273 0.58 9.98 -5.35
CA ALA A 273 0.72 8.61 -4.87
C ALA A 273 -0.36 7.71 -5.48
N LYS A 274 -0.03 6.43 -5.66
CA LYS A 274 -0.89 5.39 -6.26
C LYS A 274 -1.56 5.89 -7.54
N CYS A 275 -0.76 6.31 -8.52
CA CYS A 275 -1.28 6.83 -9.78
C CYS A 275 -2.12 5.75 -10.49
N PRO A 276 -3.42 6.00 -10.75
CA PRO A 276 -4.28 5.01 -11.36
C PRO A 276 -3.94 4.76 -12.82
N THR A 277 -3.22 5.67 -13.48
CA THR A 277 -2.87 5.58 -14.90
C THR A 277 -1.56 4.84 -15.14
N HIS A 278 -0.63 4.89 -14.19
CA HIS A 278 0.70 4.33 -14.33
C HIS A 278 0.94 3.33 -13.22
N GLU A 279 0.81 2.06 -13.57
CA GLU A 279 1.22 0.93 -12.75
C GLU A 279 2.75 0.82 -12.82
N CYS A 280 3.43 1.66 -12.05
CA CYS A 280 4.89 1.70 -11.98
C CYS A 280 5.30 1.54 -10.53
N LEU A 281 5.80 0.36 -10.17
CA LEU A 281 6.60 0.20 -8.97
C LEU A 281 7.95 0.84 -9.25
N TYR A 282 8.18 2.01 -8.66
CA TYR A 282 9.49 2.62 -8.71
C TYR A 282 10.42 1.84 -7.77
N PRO A 283 11.69 1.62 -8.16
CA PRO A 283 12.61 0.92 -7.31
C PRO A 283 12.73 1.66 -5.97
N VAL A 284 12.90 0.89 -4.90
CA VAL A 284 13.31 1.43 -3.61
C VAL A 284 14.56 2.27 -3.83
N TYR A 285 14.67 3.33 -3.06
CA TYR A 285 15.83 4.19 -3.06
C TYR A 285 17.13 3.39 -2.94
N ASP A 286 18.04 3.64 -3.89
CA ASP A 286 19.41 3.17 -3.82
C ASP A 286 20.34 4.35 -3.59
N ALA A 287 21.29 4.19 -2.69
CA ALA A 287 22.19 5.27 -2.30
C ALA A 287 23.14 5.59 -3.47
N GLU A 288 23.08 6.82 -3.96
CA GLU A 288 24.02 7.30 -4.96
C GLU A 288 25.43 7.41 -4.35
N LYS A 289 26.43 6.88 -5.06
CA LYS A 289 27.83 7.04 -4.66
C LYS A 289 28.30 8.46 -5.03
N PRO A 290 28.96 9.19 -4.10
CA PRO A 290 29.55 10.48 -4.40
C PRO A 290 30.60 10.36 -5.50
N LYS A 291 30.67 11.37 -6.37
CA LYS A 291 31.65 11.47 -7.46
C LYS A 291 32.50 12.73 -7.34
N VAL A 292 32.01 13.74 -6.63
CA VAL A 292 32.73 15.01 -6.42
C VAL A 292 33.34 15.03 -5.02
N THR A 293 34.66 15.17 -4.96
CA THR A 293 35.40 15.30 -3.71
C THR A 293 35.13 16.63 -3.02
N SER A 294 35.30 16.69 -1.70
CA SER A 294 35.16 17.92 -0.91
C SER A 294 36.17 18.98 -1.37
N ILE A 295 37.40 18.56 -1.67
CA ILE A 295 38.43 19.45 -2.25
C ILE A 295 37.96 20.00 -3.60
N SER A 296 37.38 19.15 -4.47
CA SER A 296 36.87 19.61 -5.77
C SER A 296 35.72 20.62 -5.61
N MET A 297 34.82 20.42 -4.63
CA MET A 297 33.76 21.39 -4.34
C MET A 297 34.30 22.73 -3.84
N LEU A 298 35.36 22.72 -3.03
CA LEU A 298 36.00 23.94 -2.52
C LEU A 298 36.68 24.73 -3.65
N LEU A 299 37.34 24.03 -4.57
CA LEU A 299 38.07 24.60 -5.70
C LEU A 299 37.17 24.99 -6.88
N SER A 300 35.90 24.56 -6.90
CA SER A 300 34.99 24.89 -8.00
C SER A 300 34.71 26.38 -8.07
N GLU A 301 34.38 26.90 -9.25
CA GLU A 301 33.98 28.31 -9.39
C GLU A 301 32.58 28.57 -8.81
N GLY A 302 32.36 29.76 -8.26
CA GLY A 302 31.04 30.21 -7.83
C GLY A 302 31.07 31.24 -6.70
N ASP A 303 30.00 32.03 -6.62
CA ASP A 303 29.85 33.06 -5.61
C ASP A 303 29.49 32.46 -4.23
N PRO A 304 29.97 33.05 -3.13
CA PRO A 304 29.59 32.64 -1.79
C PRO A 304 28.09 32.88 -1.55
N CYS A 305 27.41 31.93 -0.92
CA CYS A 305 25.97 32.01 -0.67
C CYS A 305 25.58 32.89 0.54
N GLY A 306 26.56 33.45 1.25
CA GLY A 306 26.36 34.24 2.47
C GLY A 306 27.61 34.23 3.37
N GLU A 307 27.55 34.91 4.50
CA GLU A 307 28.68 35.07 5.45
C GLU A 307 29.21 33.74 6.01
N GLU A 308 28.32 32.75 6.09
CA GLU A 308 28.57 31.41 6.64
C GLU A 308 28.87 30.38 5.53
N CYS A 309 29.26 30.84 4.34
CA CYS A 309 29.51 29.98 3.19
C CYS A 309 30.78 29.15 3.38
N PHE A 310 30.73 27.87 2.97
CA PHE A 310 31.88 26.96 3.00
C PHE A 310 33.11 27.43 2.20
N ARG A 311 32.92 28.39 1.28
CA ARG A 311 33.98 29.01 0.48
C ARG A 311 34.84 29.99 1.27
N TYR A 312 34.29 30.57 2.35
CA TYR A 312 35.07 31.37 3.28
C TYR A 312 35.79 30.38 4.20
N HIS A 313 37.09 30.19 3.93
CA HIS A 313 38.01 29.24 4.57
C HIS A 313 37.49 28.61 5.87
N VAL A 314 37.30 27.29 5.82
CA VAL A 314 37.12 26.47 7.02
C VAL A 314 38.51 26.05 7.48
N ASP A 315 39.02 26.69 8.54
CA ASP A 315 40.24 26.22 9.19
C ASP A 315 39.99 24.84 9.82
N ASP A 316 40.99 23.96 9.83
CA ASP A 316 40.89 22.61 10.43
C ASP A 316 40.38 22.66 11.88
N SER A 317 40.76 23.71 12.62
CA SER A 317 40.28 23.96 13.99
C SER A 317 38.75 24.15 14.08
N TYR A 318 38.11 24.72 13.06
CA TYR A 318 36.65 24.86 13.01
C TYR A 318 36.00 23.51 12.76
N ALA A 319 36.59 22.68 11.89
CA ALA A 319 36.05 21.37 11.57
C ALA A 319 35.91 20.50 12.83
N ASP A 320 36.83 20.60 13.79
CA ASP A 320 36.76 19.87 15.06
C ASP A 320 35.64 20.37 16.00
N THR A 321 35.19 21.62 15.86
CA THR A 321 34.14 22.19 16.72
C THR A 321 32.72 21.84 16.27
N VAL A 322 32.53 21.51 14.99
CA VAL A 322 31.21 21.15 14.47
C VAL A 322 30.89 19.73 14.94
N ASN A 323 29.84 19.56 15.73
CA ASN A 323 29.28 18.25 16.04
C ASN A 323 27.77 18.33 15.91
N TRP A 324 27.20 17.55 14.99
CA TRP A 324 25.75 17.41 14.89
C TRP A 324 25.35 16.18 15.71
N GLU A 325 24.53 16.40 16.71
CA GLU A 325 23.93 15.32 17.50
C GLU A 325 22.48 15.13 17.07
N GLY A 326 22.02 13.87 17.10
CA GLY A 326 20.62 13.52 16.85
C GLY A 326 20.23 13.46 15.36
N PRO A 327 18.94 13.71 15.03
CA PRO A 327 18.36 13.36 13.73
C PRO A 327 18.92 14.16 12.55
N ASP A 328 19.55 15.32 12.80
CA ASP A 328 20.04 16.20 11.75
C ASP A 328 21.19 15.55 10.93
N SER A 329 22.07 14.77 11.58
CA SER A 329 23.12 14.04 10.87
C SER A 329 22.56 12.95 9.98
N ASP A 330 21.52 12.26 10.45
CA ASP A 330 20.85 11.19 9.72
C ASP A 330 20.07 11.76 8.53
N ILE A 331 19.39 12.88 8.72
CA ILE A 331 18.72 13.63 7.64
C ILE A 331 19.72 14.02 6.55
N LEU A 332 20.87 14.59 6.92
CA LEU A 332 21.91 14.92 5.94
C LEU A 332 22.45 13.67 5.24
N ALA A 333 22.69 12.58 5.96
CA ALA A 333 23.15 11.33 5.37
C ALA A 333 22.14 10.78 4.34
N VAL A 334 20.83 10.86 4.62
CA VAL A 334 19.76 10.46 3.69
C VAL A 334 19.67 11.41 2.49
N ILE A 335 19.77 12.73 2.68
CA ILE A 335 19.79 13.68 1.56
C ILE A 335 21.00 13.41 0.66
N LEU A 336 22.18 13.23 1.27
CA LEU A 336 23.42 12.95 0.56
C LEU A 336 23.40 11.59 -0.14
N ALA A 337 22.80 10.56 0.43
CA ALA A 337 22.61 9.31 -0.29
C ALA A 337 21.66 9.48 -1.51
N THR A 338 20.83 10.54 -1.54
CA THR A 338 19.88 10.79 -2.64
C THR A 338 20.54 11.58 -3.75
N THR A 339 21.35 12.55 -3.37
CA THR A 339 22.03 13.49 -4.25
C THR A 339 23.43 13.77 -3.71
N ALA A 340 24.33 12.80 -3.85
CA ALA A 340 25.65 12.79 -3.20
C ALA A 340 26.57 13.96 -3.60
N ASP A 341 26.35 14.51 -4.78
CA ASP A 341 27.12 15.61 -5.35
C ASP A 341 26.43 16.98 -5.21
N LEU A 342 25.39 17.09 -4.37
CA LEU A 342 24.75 18.37 -4.08
C LEU A 342 25.72 19.30 -3.32
N PHE A 343 25.84 20.55 -3.77
CA PHE A 343 26.75 21.52 -3.15
C PHE A 343 26.31 21.90 -1.72
N PRO A 344 27.26 22.18 -0.80
CA PRO A 344 26.95 22.56 0.58
C PRO A 344 25.98 23.73 0.71
N CYS A 345 26.03 24.71 -0.21
CA CYS A 345 25.10 25.84 -0.23
C CYS A 345 23.63 25.41 -0.37
N LEU A 346 23.36 24.41 -1.22
CA LEU A 346 22.00 23.90 -1.41
C LEU A 346 21.60 22.97 -0.26
N LEU A 347 22.53 22.12 0.19
CA LEU A 347 22.31 21.26 1.36
C LEU A 347 22.01 22.08 2.62
N ALA A 348 22.63 23.25 2.79
CA ALA A 348 22.36 24.18 3.88
C ALA A 348 20.90 24.64 3.93
N ILE A 349 20.33 24.92 2.77
CA ILE A 349 18.92 25.30 2.63
C ILE A 349 18.02 24.11 2.99
N LEU A 350 18.36 22.90 2.52
CA LEU A 350 17.57 21.70 2.78
C LEU A 350 17.61 21.25 4.25
N CYS A 351 18.79 21.35 4.89
CA CYS A 351 19.00 20.91 6.26
C CYS A 351 18.69 22.00 7.28
N HIS A 352 18.44 23.25 6.84
CA HIS A 352 18.32 24.42 7.71
C HIS A 352 19.53 24.61 8.64
N LYS A 353 20.74 24.46 8.10
CA LYS A 353 22.01 24.57 8.84
C LYS A 353 22.98 25.52 8.13
N PRO A 354 23.96 26.12 8.84
CA PRO A 354 24.99 26.95 8.21
C PRO A 354 25.76 26.18 7.13
N CYS A 355 26.04 26.83 6.00
CA CYS A 355 26.66 26.21 4.83
C CYS A 355 28.04 25.61 5.13
N ARG A 356 28.86 26.30 5.93
CA ARG A 356 30.16 25.79 6.37
C ARG A 356 30.06 24.54 7.26
N GLU A 357 29.06 24.43 8.13
CA GLU A 357 28.86 23.23 8.97
C GLU A 357 28.46 22.02 8.13
N VAL A 358 27.56 22.23 7.18
CA VAL A 358 27.10 21.20 6.25
C VAL A 358 28.26 20.66 5.41
N PHE A 359 29.19 21.53 5.00
CA PHE A 359 30.40 21.11 4.30
C PHE A 359 31.27 20.21 5.19
N VAL A 360 31.55 20.61 6.44
CA VAL A 360 32.31 19.80 7.40
C VAL A 360 31.65 18.44 7.61
N MET A 361 30.33 18.42 7.83
CA MET A 361 29.59 17.17 8.05
C MET A 361 29.59 16.28 6.80
N ARG A 362 29.43 16.86 5.61
CA ARG A 362 29.57 16.12 4.33
C ARG A 362 30.96 15.49 4.22
N SER A 363 32.03 16.22 4.50
CA SER A 363 33.40 15.70 4.40
C SER A 363 33.68 14.56 5.38
N ARG A 364 32.98 14.51 6.52
CA ARG A 364 33.03 13.37 7.45
C ARG A 364 32.26 12.16 6.94
N LEU A 365 31.06 12.38 6.40
CA LEU A 365 30.21 11.32 5.85
C LEU A 365 30.80 10.71 4.57
N PHE A 366 31.33 11.55 3.68
CA PHE A 366 31.99 11.18 2.44
C PHE A 366 33.43 11.71 2.40
N PRO A 367 34.38 11.05 3.10
CA PRO A 367 35.79 11.42 3.03
C PRO A 367 36.34 11.26 1.62
N ASP A 368 37.17 12.20 1.18
CA ASP A 368 37.68 12.24 -0.20
C ASP A 368 38.42 10.96 -0.61
N HIS A 369 39.12 10.29 0.31
CA HIS A 369 39.79 9.02 0.04
C HIS A 369 38.84 7.84 -0.24
N ARG A 370 37.55 7.96 0.09
CA ARG A 370 36.50 6.96 -0.20
C ARG A 370 35.72 7.28 -1.46
N ILE A 371 35.80 8.52 -1.93
CA ILE A 371 35.20 8.94 -3.19
C ILE A 371 36.12 8.40 -4.27
N GLN A 372 35.69 7.34 -4.95
CA GLN A 372 36.46 6.81 -6.05
C GLN A 372 36.59 7.91 -7.09
N ASP A 373 37.82 8.35 -7.34
CA ASP A 373 38.12 9.06 -8.57
C ASP A 373 37.59 8.16 -9.68
N VAL A 374 36.57 8.64 -10.38
CA VAL A 374 36.19 8.06 -11.65
C VAL A 374 37.36 8.38 -12.55
N VAL A 375 38.44 7.60 -12.43
CA VAL A 375 39.51 7.51 -13.42
C VAL A 375 38.75 7.33 -14.70
N ASP A 376 38.78 8.35 -15.56
CA ASP A 376 38.00 8.43 -16.79
C ASP A 376 38.07 7.08 -17.50
N GLU A 377 37.13 6.17 -17.21
CA GLU A 377 37.00 4.96 -17.98
C GLU A 377 36.67 5.51 -19.35
N PRO A 378 37.53 5.29 -20.36
CA PRO A 378 37.41 5.97 -21.63
C PRO A 378 35.96 5.80 -22.09
N ILE A 379 35.27 6.94 -22.27
CA ILE A 379 33.81 7.05 -22.46
C ILE A 379 33.29 6.06 -23.53
N GLU A 380 34.16 5.60 -24.43
CA GLU A 380 33.94 4.53 -25.40
C GLU A 380 33.56 3.15 -24.83
N ARG A 381 34.04 2.74 -23.64
CA ARG A 381 33.68 1.45 -23.02
C ARG A 381 32.33 1.48 -22.32
N LEU A 382 31.99 2.59 -21.67
CA LEU A 382 30.69 2.78 -21.00
C LEU A 382 29.54 2.96 -21.99
N ARG A 383 29.79 3.57 -23.17
CA ARG A 383 28.79 3.61 -24.27
C ARG A 383 28.48 2.21 -24.82
N LYS A 384 29.43 1.27 -24.81
CA LYS A 384 29.19 -0.12 -25.24
C LYS A 384 28.53 -0.98 -24.15
N LYS A 385 28.83 -0.77 -22.85
CA LYS A 385 28.20 -1.54 -21.76
C LYS A 385 26.78 -1.06 -21.37
N LYS A 386 26.50 0.25 -21.42
CA LYS A 386 25.14 0.78 -21.10
C LYS A 386 24.11 0.61 -22.23
N PHE A 387 24.54 0.39 -23.48
CA PHE A 387 23.60 0.07 -24.56
C PHE A 387 23.16 -1.39 -24.61
N PHE A 388 23.86 -2.29 -23.90
CA PHE A 388 23.49 -3.71 -23.79
C PHE A 388 22.80 -4.09 -22.48
N SER A 389 22.73 -3.19 -21.51
CA SER A 389 21.80 -3.28 -20.37
C SER A 389 20.73 -2.20 -20.50
N LYS A 390 19.84 -2.37 -21.48
CA LYS A 390 18.58 -1.61 -21.45
C LYS A 390 17.93 -1.88 -20.08
N PRO A 391 17.49 -0.86 -19.33
CA PRO A 391 16.37 -1.07 -18.43
C PRO A 391 15.31 -1.75 -19.29
N ARG A 392 14.69 -2.84 -18.83
CA ARG A 392 13.44 -3.30 -19.45
C ARG A 392 12.40 -2.18 -19.22
N PHE A 393 12.48 -1.11 -20.00
CA PHE A 393 11.28 -0.43 -20.45
C PHE A 393 10.49 -1.53 -21.12
N PHE A 394 9.50 -2.07 -20.41
CA PHE A 394 8.47 -2.88 -21.01
C PHE A 394 7.90 -2.05 -22.16
N ASN A 395 8.32 -2.40 -23.38
CA ASN A 395 7.75 -1.86 -24.58
C ASN A 395 6.30 -2.38 -24.61
N CYS A 396 5.34 -1.54 -24.24
CA CYS A 396 3.90 -1.77 -24.41
C CYS A 396 3.49 -1.73 -25.90
N ARG A 397 4.22 -2.41 -26.77
CA ARG A 397 3.91 -2.54 -28.20
C ARG A 397 4.21 -3.97 -28.63
N GLU A 398 3.16 -4.64 -29.12
CA GLU A 398 3.04 -6.08 -29.51
C GLU A 398 2.30 -6.87 -28.42
N ALA A 399 1.14 -7.51 -28.60
CA ALA A 399 0.20 -7.75 -29.70
C ALA A 399 -1.22 -7.82 -29.05
N PHE A 400 -2.39 -7.72 -29.69
CA PHE A 400 -2.94 -8.33 -30.90
C PHE A 400 -4.14 -7.45 -31.33
N VAL A 401 -4.21 -7.05 -32.61
CA VAL A 401 -5.32 -6.25 -33.17
C VAL A 401 -6.10 -7.14 -34.12
N THR A 402 -7.36 -7.42 -33.79
CA THR A 402 -8.35 -7.91 -34.77
C THR A 402 -8.61 -6.80 -35.79
N LYS A 403 -8.29 -7.11 -37.05
CA LYS A 403 -8.58 -6.32 -38.26
C LYS A 403 -10.10 -6.10 -38.31
N VAL A 404 -10.66 -4.91 -38.52
CA VAL A 404 -10.69 -4.15 -39.78
C VAL A 404 -11.22 -2.75 -39.43
N THR A 405 -10.45 -1.67 -39.63
CA THR A 405 -10.85 -0.25 -39.90
C THR A 405 -9.78 0.82 -39.60
N THR A 406 -8.56 0.48 -39.14
CA THR A 406 -7.60 1.47 -38.61
C THR A 406 -6.33 1.74 -39.44
N GLN A 407 -6.25 1.29 -40.69
CA GLN A 407 -5.02 1.46 -41.49
C GLN A 407 -4.75 2.92 -41.92
N ARG A 408 -5.81 3.72 -42.12
CA ARG A 408 -5.69 5.14 -42.54
C ARG A 408 -5.33 6.09 -41.38
N MET A 409 -5.73 5.75 -40.15
CA MET A 409 -5.37 6.51 -38.94
C MET A 409 -3.91 6.24 -38.53
N GLN A 410 -3.44 5.01 -38.65
CA GLN A 410 -2.06 4.65 -38.27
C GLN A 410 -1.00 5.28 -39.18
N GLN A 411 -1.26 5.41 -40.50
CA GLN A 411 -0.32 6.06 -41.43
C GLN A 411 -0.18 7.57 -41.16
N ASN A 412 -1.28 8.26 -40.85
CA ASN A 412 -1.25 9.68 -40.50
C ASN A 412 -0.61 9.94 -39.13
N TRP A 413 -0.74 9.02 -38.19
CA TRP A 413 -0.14 9.13 -36.86
C TRP A 413 1.37 8.86 -36.89
N ALA A 414 1.83 7.86 -37.64
CA ALA A 414 3.26 7.56 -37.80
C ALA A 414 4.05 8.69 -38.49
N ALA A 415 3.46 9.33 -39.51
CA ALA A 415 4.07 10.47 -40.20
C ALA A 415 4.21 11.70 -39.28
N ARG A 416 3.17 12.02 -38.50
CA ARG A 416 3.20 13.12 -37.53
C ARG A 416 4.21 12.89 -36.40
N MET A 417 4.35 11.66 -35.94
CA MET A 417 5.27 11.36 -34.83
C MET A 417 6.74 11.31 -35.27
N SER A 418 7.02 10.93 -36.51
CA SER A 418 8.36 11.01 -37.11
C SER A 418 8.87 12.45 -37.22
N ILE A 419 7.98 13.38 -37.61
CA ILE A 419 8.31 14.81 -37.71
C ILE A 419 8.60 15.41 -36.33
N HIS A 420 7.73 15.14 -35.34
CA HIS A 420 7.92 15.61 -33.96
C HIS A 420 9.17 15.03 -33.29
N MET A 421 9.47 13.75 -33.49
CA MET A 421 10.68 13.13 -32.93
C MET A 421 11.97 13.65 -33.59
N SER A 422 11.93 14.02 -34.88
CA SER A 422 13.09 14.64 -35.54
C SER A 422 13.34 16.08 -35.06
N GLN A 423 12.30 16.81 -34.69
CA GLN A 423 12.38 18.17 -34.13
C GLN A 423 12.83 18.12 -32.66
N PHE A 424 12.32 17.16 -31.89
CA PHE A 424 12.70 16.93 -30.50
C PHE A 424 14.17 16.49 -30.37
N ARG A 425 14.66 15.62 -31.27
CA ARG A 425 16.09 15.24 -31.30
C ARG A 425 17.02 16.39 -31.66
N ARG A 426 16.58 17.36 -32.49
CA ARG A 426 17.37 18.56 -32.81
C ARG A 426 17.40 19.57 -31.65
N ALA A 427 16.38 19.59 -30.80
CA ALA A 427 16.33 20.44 -29.61
C ALA A 427 17.25 19.92 -28.48
N ILE A 428 17.34 18.60 -28.31
CA ILE A 428 18.16 17.99 -27.23
C ILE A 428 19.67 18.09 -27.48
N ILE A 429 20.12 18.18 -28.74
CA ILE A 429 21.56 18.20 -29.08
C ILE A 429 22.22 19.58 -28.84
N LYS A 430 21.46 20.64 -28.51
CA LYS A 430 22.00 22.01 -28.46
C LYS A 430 22.05 22.69 -27.08
N ASP A 431 21.55 22.09 -26.01
CA ASP A 431 21.29 22.88 -24.79
C ASP A 431 21.77 22.21 -23.50
N HIS A 432 22.91 22.69 -22.98
CA HIS A 432 23.44 22.35 -21.65
C HIS A 432 22.46 22.72 -20.52
N ALA A 433 21.56 23.69 -20.74
CA ALA A 433 20.52 24.09 -19.78
C ALA A 433 19.50 22.98 -19.51
N THR A 434 19.42 21.94 -20.35
CA THR A 434 18.49 20.83 -20.17
C THR A 434 18.92 19.89 -19.04
N VAL A 435 20.24 19.73 -18.84
CA VAL A 435 20.77 18.90 -17.74
C VAL A 435 20.55 19.59 -16.40
N ASP A 436 20.82 20.89 -16.33
CA ASP A 436 20.56 21.71 -15.14
C ASP A 436 19.07 21.79 -14.81
N ARG A 437 18.18 21.82 -15.82
CA ARG A 437 16.73 21.72 -15.60
C ARG A 437 16.32 20.36 -15.07
N VAL A 438 16.91 19.26 -15.55
CA VAL A 438 16.58 17.92 -15.03
C VAL A 438 17.09 17.74 -13.59
N ILE A 439 18.26 18.28 -13.26
CA ILE A 439 18.80 18.27 -11.89
C ILE A 439 17.95 19.16 -10.98
N ALA A 440 17.65 20.39 -11.40
CA ALA A 440 16.76 21.30 -10.66
C ALA A 440 15.35 20.70 -10.48
N MET A 441 14.82 19.96 -11.46
CA MET A 441 13.53 19.27 -11.36
C MET A 441 13.58 18.06 -10.42
N ARG A 442 14.67 17.28 -10.42
CA ARG A 442 14.88 16.22 -9.42
C ARG A 442 14.94 16.80 -8.01
N ILE A 443 15.68 17.89 -7.83
CA ILE A 443 15.77 18.61 -6.56
C ILE A 443 14.39 19.15 -6.15
N LEU A 444 13.61 19.76 -7.05
CA LEU A 444 12.26 20.24 -6.76
C LEU A 444 11.27 19.12 -6.36
N CYS A 445 11.35 17.95 -7.02
CA CYS A 445 10.56 16.79 -6.63
C CYS A 445 10.97 16.27 -5.25
N ILE A 446 12.28 16.13 -4.99
CA ILE A 446 12.80 15.70 -3.70
C ILE A 446 12.42 16.69 -2.60
N VAL A 447 12.59 17.99 -2.82
CA VAL A 447 12.18 19.06 -1.90
C VAL A 447 10.69 18.98 -1.60
N ARG A 448 9.83 18.78 -2.61
CA ARG A 448 8.38 18.65 -2.39
C ARG A 448 8.00 17.39 -1.64
N VAL A 449 8.68 16.26 -1.89
CA VAL A 449 8.46 15.03 -1.13
C VAL A 449 8.94 15.20 0.31
N ILE A 450 10.11 15.78 0.55
CA ILE A 450 10.64 16.06 1.89
C ILE A 450 9.73 17.04 2.62
N VAL A 451 9.39 18.19 2.02
CA VAL A 451 8.51 19.20 2.64
C VAL A 451 7.10 18.63 2.87
N GLY A 452 6.55 17.86 1.93
CA GLY A 452 5.26 17.20 2.09
C GLY A 452 5.25 16.18 3.21
N ALA A 453 6.32 15.37 3.32
CA ALA A 453 6.49 14.44 4.42
C ALA A 453 6.59 15.18 5.76
N THR A 454 7.37 16.26 5.84
CA THR A 454 7.56 17.04 7.08
C THR A 454 6.29 17.77 7.52
N LEU A 455 5.47 18.24 6.57
CA LEU A 455 4.18 18.88 6.88
C LEU A 455 3.13 17.87 7.36
N ALA A 456 3.09 16.65 6.80
CA ALA A 456 2.18 15.59 7.27
C ALA A 456 2.41 15.27 8.77
N ALA A 457 3.66 15.19 9.21
CA ALA A 457 4.03 14.97 10.61
C ALA A 457 3.55 16.09 11.57
N SER A 458 3.40 17.33 11.08
CA SER A 458 2.89 18.45 11.89
C SER A 458 1.37 18.43 12.08
N VAL A 459 0.63 17.73 11.23
CA VAL A 459 -0.84 17.67 11.28
C VAL A 459 -1.30 16.55 12.21
N ASP A 460 -0.63 15.40 12.19
CA ASP A 460 -0.99 14.25 13.04
C ASP A 460 -0.78 14.52 14.54
N GLY A 461 0.23 15.32 14.91
CA GLY A 461 0.47 15.73 16.30
C GLY A 461 -0.59 16.67 16.89
N LYS A 462 -1.41 17.34 16.07
CA LYS A 462 -2.51 18.21 16.53
C LYS A 462 -3.88 17.54 16.46
N GLY A 463 -4.04 16.52 15.62
CA GLY A 463 -5.29 15.74 15.52
C GLY A 463 -5.56 14.88 16.74
N ALA A 464 -4.52 14.24 17.31
CA ALA A 464 -4.67 13.34 18.45
C ALA A 464 -5.13 14.05 19.75
N ARG A 465 -4.67 15.28 20.01
CA ARG A 465 -5.03 16.05 21.21
C ARG A 465 -6.47 16.59 21.22
N VAL A 466 -7.09 16.79 20.06
CA VAL A 466 -8.45 17.37 19.97
C VAL A 466 -9.55 16.32 20.13
N ILE A 467 -9.23 15.05 19.87
CA ILE A 467 -10.19 13.94 20.01
C ILE A 467 -10.29 13.47 21.47
N GLU A 468 -9.20 13.55 22.24
CA GLU A 468 -9.15 13.13 23.64
C GLU A 468 -9.92 14.07 24.60
N GLU A 469 -9.94 15.39 24.33
CA GLU A 469 -10.70 16.35 25.16
C GLU A 469 -12.23 16.28 24.95
N ARG A 470 -12.71 15.67 23.86
CA ARG A 470 -14.16 15.54 23.58
C ARG A 470 -14.79 14.27 24.17
N SER A 471 -14.01 13.24 24.51
CA SER A 471 -14.54 11.99 25.06
C SER A 471 -14.77 12.04 26.58
N LEU A 472 -14.11 12.94 27.32
CA LEU A 472 -14.26 13.06 28.79
C LEU A 472 -15.42 13.96 29.26
N ALA A 473 -16.11 14.69 28.38
CA ALA A 473 -17.08 15.72 28.79
C ALA A 473 -18.56 15.26 28.86
N LYS A 474 -18.88 13.97 28.68
CA LYS A 474 -20.27 13.49 28.73
C LYS A 474 -20.41 12.21 29.57
N ARG A 475 -20.50 12.37 30.90
CA ARG A 475 -21.16 11.43 31.83
C ARG A 475 -21.29 12.07 33.21
N THR A 476 -22.38 12.81 33.41
CA THR A 476 -22.94 13.09 34.74
C THR A 476 -24.42 12.69 34.72
N PRO A 477 -24.87 11.76 35.56
CA PRO A 477 -26.29 11.48 35.71
C PRO A 477 -26.92 12.51 36.66
N ALA A 478 -27.98 13.17 36.21
CA ALA A 478 -28.85 13.95 37.07
C ALA A 478 -29.85 13.01 37.74
N ASN A 479 -29.75 12.87 39.07
CA ASN A 479 -30.83 12.44 39.94
C ASN A 479 -31.47 13.70 40.54
N ALA A 480 -32.72 13.98 40.16
CA ALA A 480 -33.77 14.64 40.95
C ALA A 480 -35.10 14.47 40.21
#